data_AF-A0A1J0P9I9-F1
#
_entry.id   AF-A0A1J0P9I9-F1
#
_cell.length_a   1.000
_cell.length_b   1.000
_cell.length_c   1.000
_cell.angle_alpha   90.00
_cell.angle_beta   90.00
_cell.angle_gamma   90.00
#
_symmetry.space_group_name_H-M   'P 1'
#
loop_
_entity.id
_entity.type
_entity.pdbx_description
1 polymer ?
#
loop_
_entity_poly.entity_id
_entity_poly.type
_entity_poly.pdbx_seq_one_letter_code
_entity_poly.pdbx_strand_id
1 'polypeptide(L)'
;MEAGLFAEWIDGLAGGLRLLLEGLSVVCVAIGLVVTVSQALRLRQRGYRQPRPFNAIRLTFGSWLSMALEFQLAADIVATTTSPSNQNLIQLGVVAVIRTFLNVFLAREVETEQKLEDGQKRRQAHSAAGDIPSDSLREHSD
;
A
#
# COMPACT_ATOMS: atom_id res chain seq x y z
N MET A 1 6.58 -19.67 45.80
CA MET A 1 6.81 -20.65 44.71
C MET A 1 5.74 -20.51 43.62
N GLU A 2 4.50 -20.13 43.93
CA GLU A 2 3.43 -19.99 42.91
C GLU A 2 3.65 -18.87 41.88
N ALA A 3 4.23 -17.73 42.29
CA ALA A 3 4.46 -16.60 41.39
C ALA A 3 5.41 -16.89 40.20
N GLY A 4 6.34 -17.83 40.36
CA GLY A 4 7.28 -18.22 39.29
C GLY A 4 6.63 -19.06 38.19
N LEU A 5 5.68 -19.93 38.57
CA LEU A 5 4.97 -20.76 37.62
C LEU A 5 4.08 -19.89 36.71
N PHE A 6 3.30 -18.96 37.29
CA PHE A 6 2.47 -18.04 36.53
C PHE A 6 3.27 -17.19 35.52
N ALA A 7 4.48 -16.76 35.88
CA ALA A 7 5.36 -16.03 34.98
C ALA A 7 5.81 -16.90 33.79
N GLU A 8 6.24 -18.15 34.04
CA GLU A 8 6.63 -19.08 32.95
C GLU A 8 5.47 -19.38 31.98
N TRP A 9 4.23 -19.53 32.48
CA TRP A 9 3.07 -19.75 31.63
C TRP A 9 2.74 -18.53 30.75
N ILE A 10 2.87 -17.33 31.30
CA ILE A 10 2.64 -16.08 30.56
C ILE A 10 3.70 -15.88 29.49
N ASP A 11 4.98 -16.13 29.81
CA ASP A 11 6.08 -16.03 28.85
C ASP A 11 5.92 -17.02 27.70
N GLY A 12 5.50 -18.26 27.99
CA GLY A 12 5.21 -19.27 26.97
C GLY A 12 4.05 -18.87 26.04
N LEU A 13 2.94 -18.38 26.61
CA LEU A 13 1.78 -17.92 25.83
C LEU A 13 2.11 -16.71 24.96
N ALA A 14 2.80 -15.72 25.52
CA ALA A 14 3.21 -14.53 24.79
C ALA A 14 4.23 -14.87 23.69
N GLY A 15 5.16 -15.80 23.94
CA GLY A 15 6.06 -16.32 22.90
C GLY A 15 5.30 -16.97 21.74
N GLY A 16 4.29 -17.80 22.04
CA GLY A 16 3.43 -18.42 21.03
C GLY A 16 2.63 -17.39 20.22
N LEU A 17 2.04 -16.40 20.89
CA LEU A 17 1.29 -15.33 20.23
C LEU A 17 2.19 -14.46 19.35
N ARG A 18 3.38 -14.10 19.83
CA ARG A 18 4.38 -13.37 19.05
C ARG A 18 4.74 -14.13 17.77
N LEU A 19 5.03 -15.43 17.86
CA LEU A 19 5.38 -16.26 16.71
C LEU A 19 4.23 -16.35 15.70
N LEU A 20 2.99 -16.45 16.18
CA LEU A 20 1.80 -16.43 15.32
C LEU A 20 1.68 -15.10 14.57
N LEU A 21 1.84 -13.97 15.26
CA LEU A 21 1.74 -12.64 14.67
C LEU A 21 2.87 -12.38 13.65
N GLU A 22 4.10 -12.77 13.98
CA GLU A 22 5.24 -12.75 13.05
C GLU A 22 4.92 -13.62 11.80
N GLY A 23 4.41 -14.83 12.00
CA GLY A 23 4.01 -15.73 10.92
C GLY A 23 2.91 -15.15 10.02
N LEU A 24 1.85 -14.58 10.61
CA LEU A 24 0.77 -13.92 9.85
C LEU A 24 1.33 -12.75 9.02
N SER A 25 2.26 -11.98 9.56
CA SER A 25 2.88 -10.87 8.82
C SER A 25 3.61 -11.37 7.57
N VAL A 26 4.40 -12.45 7.69
CA VAL A 26 5.12 -13.05 6.57
C VAL A 26 4.15 -13.59 5.51
N VAL A 27 3.08 -14.26 5.94
CA VAL A 27 2.03 -14.77 5.05
C VAL A 27 1.33 -13.62 4.30
N CYS A 28 1.00 -12.52 4.98
CA CYS A 28 0.42 -11.33 4.33
C CYS A 28 1.34 -10.75 3.27
N VAL A 29 2.64 -10.60 3.55
CA VAL A 29 3.62 -10.13 2.56
C VAL A 29 3.69 -11.08 1.37
N ALA A 30 3.72 -12.40 1.62
CA ALA A 30 3.78 -13.41 0.57
C ALA A 30 2.54 -13.38 -0.33
N ILE A 31 1.34 -13.35 0.24
CA ILE A 31 0.08 -13.25 -0.52
C ILE A 31 0.06 -11.95 -1.33
N GLY A 32 0.40 -10.82 -0.70
CA GLY A 32 0.46 -9.54 -1.37
C GLY A 32 1.40 -9.54 -2.57
N LEU A 33 2.58 -10.16 -2.44
CA LEU A 33 3.53 -10.33 -3.53
C LEU A 33 2.93 -11.16 -4.67
N VAL A 34 2.35 -12.33 -4.36
CA VAL A 34 1.74 -13.22 -5.37
C VAL A 34 0.61 -12.51 -6.11
N VAL A 35 -0.29 -11.83 -5.40
CA VAL A 35 -1.39 -11.07 -6.00
C VAL A 35 -0.85 -9.97 -6.92
N THR A 36 0.15 -9.22 -6.46
CA THR A 36 0.76 -8.11 -7.19
C THR A 36 1.46 -8.59 -8.47
N VAL A 37 2.25 -9.66 -8.38
CA VAL A 37 2.92 -10.29 -9.53
C VAL A 37 1.90 -10.85 -10.51
N SER A 38 0.86 -11.52 -10.04
CA SER A 38 -0.19 -12.07 -10.91
C SER A 38 -0.92 -10.98 -11.69
N GLN A 39 -1.21 -9.83 -11.06
CA GLN A 39 -1.77 -8.66 -11.75
C GLN A 39 -0.78 -8.12 -12.77
N ALA A 40 0.47 -7.88 -12.40
CA ALA A 40 1.50 -7.37 -13.31
C ALA A 40 1.64 -8.25 -14.57
N LEU A 41 1.67 -9.58 -14.39
CA LEU A 41 1.77 -10.53 -15.50
C LEU A 41 0.52 -10.51 -16.39
N ARG A 42 -0.69 -10.51 -15.82
CA ARG A 42 -1.95 -10.42 -16.59
C ARG A 42 -2.03 -9.15 -17.42
N LEU A 43 -1.57 -8.02 -16.87
CA LEU A 43 -1.58 -6.75 -17.59
C LEU A 43 -0.52 -6.69 -18.70
N ARG A 44 0.66 -7.29 -18.47
CA ARG A 44 1.68 -7.46 -19.52
C ARG A 44 1.19 -8.33 -20.67
N GLN A 45 0.46 -9.41 -20.38
CA GLN A 45 -0.09 -10.32 -21.41
C GLN A 45 -1.19 -9.67 -22.25
N ARG A 46 -1.96 -8.72 -21.69
CA ARG A 46 -3.04 -8.02 -22.41
C ARG A 46 -2.57 -6.85 -23.28
N GLY A 47 -1.27 -6.60 -23.41
CA GLY A 47 -0.72 -5.60 -24.32
C GLY A 47 -1.16 -4.16 -24.03
N TYR A 48 -1.59 -3.86 -22.81
CA TYR A 48 -2.12 -2.55 -22.45
C TYR A 48 -1.02 -1.49 -22.49
N ARG A 49 -1.13 -0.57 -23.46
CA ARG A 49 -0.17 0.52 -23.76
C ARG A 49 -0.40 1.78 -22.93
N GLN A 50 -1.27 1.73 -21.91
CA GLN A 50 -1.59 2.88 -21.05
C GLN A 50 -0.64 2.92 -19.83
N PRO A 51 -0.17 4.10 -19.40
CA PRO A 51 0.76 4.26 -18.27
C PRO A 51 0.15 4.00 -16.88
N ARG A 52 -1.17 3.76 -16.79
CA ARG A 52 -1.94 3.67 -15.53
C ARG A 52 -1.88 2.36 -14.69
N PRO A 53 -1.38 1.20 -15.14
CA PRO A 53 -1.54 -0.05 -14.39
C PRO A 53 -0.57 -0.23 -13.22
N PHE A 54 0.59 0.42 -13.27
CA PHE A 54 1.61 0.27 -12.23
C PHE A 54 1.18 0.83 -10.87
N ASN A 55 0.37 1.88 -10.87
CA ASN A 55 -0.11 2.50 -9.66
C ASN A 55 -1.08 1.59 -8.87
N ALA A 56 -2.07 1.00 -9.55
CA ALA A 56 -3.00 0.05 -8.92
C ALA A 56 -2.28 -1.17 -8.33
N ILE A 57 -1.22 -1.63 -8.99
CA ILE A 57 -0.36 -2.72 -8.53
C ILE A 57 0.41 -2.29 -7.25
N ARG A 58 1.00 -1.09 -7.22
CA ARG A 58 1.67 -0.53 -6.03
C ARG A 58 0.71 -0.34 -4.85
N LEU A 59 -0.48 0.22 -5.08
CA LEU A 59 -1.51 0.41 -4.06
C LEU A 59 -1.97 -0.93 -3.45
N THR A 60 -2.17 -1.95 -4.30
CA THR A 60 -2.53 -3.29 -3.83
C THR A 60 -1.44 -3.86 -2.92
N PHE A 61 -0.19 -3.82 -3.37
CA PHE A 61 0.93 -4.31 -2.57
C PHE A 61 1.09 -3.52 -1.26
N GLY A 62 0.97 -2.19 -1.33
CA GLY A 62 1.02 -1.31 -0.17
C GLY A 62 -0.03 -1.64 0.90
N SER A 63 -1.24 -2.03 0.50
CA SER A 63 -2.29 -2.47 1.43
C SER A 63 -1.92 -3.77 2.15
N TRP A 64 -1.37 -4.77 1.44
CA TRP A 64 -0.88 -6.00 2.07
C TRP A 64 0.29 -5.77 3.02
N LEU A 65 1.21 -4.88 2.65
CA LEU A 65 2.28 -4.44 3.55
C LEU A 65 1.71 -3.72 4.78
N SER A 66 0.69 -2.87 4.63
CA SER A 66 0.01 -2.20 5.74
C SER A 66 -0.62 -3.20 6.73
N MET A 67 -1.15 -4.31 6.25
CA MET A 67 -1.66 -5.37 7.12
C MET A 67 -0.50 -6.11 7.82
N ALA A 68 0.56 -6.45 7.09
CA ALA A 68 1.69 -7.20 7.64
C ALA A 68 2.37 -6.48 8.82
N LEU A 69 2.69 -5.18 8.70
CA LEU A 69 3.32 -4.48 9.83
C LEU A 69 2.36 -4.10 10.96
N GLU A 70 1.03 -4.23 10.81
CA GLU A 70 0.13 -4.19 11.99
C GLU A 70 0.32 -5.45 12.85
N PHE A 71 0.49 -6.61 12.22
CA PHE A 71 0.82 -7.84 12.94
C PHE A 71 2.22 -7.79 13.57
N GLN A 72 3.20 -7.21 12.89
CA GLN A 72 4.54 -7.02 13.48
C GLN A 72 4.50 -6.07 14.67
N LEU A 73 3.77 -4.96 14.56
CA LEU A 73 3.55 -4.04 15.68
C LEU A 73 2.92 -4.77 16.88
N ALA A 74 1.90 -5.59 16.64
CA ALA A 74 1.28 -6.40 17.68
C ALA A 74 2.27 -7.40 18.30
N ALA A 75 3.11 -8.06 17.48
CA ALA A 75 4.13 -8.99 17.94
C ALA A 75 5.16 -8.29 18.85
N ASP A 76 5.55 -7.07 18.51
CA ASP A 76 6.49 -6.27 19.29
C ASP A 76 5.87 -5.77 20.61
N ILE A 77 4.58 -5.41 20.61
CA ILE A 77 3.85 -5.12 21.86
C ILE A 77 3.90 -6.34 22.78
N VAL A 78 3.62 -7.55 22.26
CA VAL A 78 3.70 -8.81 23.02
C VAL A 78 5.14 -9.13 23.48
N ALA A 79 6.16 -8.76 22.70
CA ALA A 79 7.55 -8.93 23.11
C ALA A 79 7.92 -8.01 24.29
N THR A 80 7.41 -6.78 24.30
CA THR A 80 7.68 -5.82 25.38
C THR A 80 7.02 -6.16 26.71
N THR A 81 5.92 -6.92 26.70
CA THR A 81 5.25 -7.36 27.94
C THR A 81 5.98 -8.50 28.64
N THR A 82 6.76 -9.30 27.91
CA THR A 82 7.51 -10.45 28.45
C THR A 82 8.95 -10.12 28.80
N SER A 83 9.61 -9.26 28.02
CA SER A 83 10.96 -8.78 28.31
C SER A 83 11.10 -7.33 27.84
N PRO A 84 10.96 -6.35 28.74
CA PRO A 84 11.14 -4.93 28.40
C PRO A 84 12.61 -4.63 28.06
N SER A 85 12.99 -4.91 26.82
CA SER A 85 14.26 -4.54 26.20
C SER A 85 14.06 -3.24 25.42
N ASN A 86 14.69 -2.15 25.87
CA ASN A 86 14.59 -0.81 25.25
C ASN A 86 15.03 -0.78 23.76
N GLN A 87 15.73 -1.81 23.28
CA GLN A 87 16.20 -1.93 21.90
C GLN A 87 15.08 -2.29 20.91
N ASN A 88 14.12 -3.13 21.32
CA ASN A 88 13.03 -3.59 20.45
C ASN A 88 12.09 -2.44 20.06
N LEU A 89 11.84 -1.52 21.00
CA LEU A 89 11.01 -0.33 20.78
C LEU A 89 11.59 0.63 19.72
N ILE A 90 12.92 0.77 19.67
CA ILE A 90 13.59 1.65 18.69
C ILE A 90 13.49 1.06 17.28
N GLN A 91 13.73 -0.25 17.13
CA GLN A 91 13.62 -0.92 15.84
C GLN A 91 12.21 -0.83 15.27
N LEU A 92 11.20 -0.97 16.14
CA LEU A 92 9.80 -0.81 15.80
C LEU A 92 9.46 0.61 15.32
N GLY A 93 9.96 1.63 16.03
CA GLY A 93 9.82 3.02 15.64
C GLY A 93 10.42 3.31 14.26
N VAL A 94 11.62 2.79 13.99
CA VAL A 94 12.30 2.95 12.68
C VAL A 94 11.48 2.33 11.56
N VAL A 95 10.96 1.11 11.75
CA VAL A 95 10.12 0.42 10.76
C VAL A 95 8.82 1.20 10.49
N ALA A 96 8.16 1.72 11.53
CA ALA A 96 6.95 2.54 11.39
C ALA A 96 7.21 3.86 10.63
N VAL A 97 8.36 4.49 10.85
CA VAL A 97 8.77 5.71 10.13
C VAL A 97 9.03 5.40 8.66
N ILE A 98 9.79 4.34 8.35
CA ILE A 98 10.07 3.92 6.96
C ILE A 98 8.75 3.63 6.23
N ARG A 99 7.81 2.92 6.88
CA ARG A 99 6.48 2.65 6.34
C ARG A 99 5.74 3.94 6.00
N THR A 100 5.68 4.87 6.95
CA THR A 100 4.94 6.13 6.79
C THR A 100 5.56 6.96 5.67
N PHE A 101 6.88 7.06 5.65
CA PHE A 101 7.61 7.79 4.63
C PHE A 101 7.35 7.22 3.24
N LEU A 102 7.52 5.91 3.04
CA LEU A 102 7.29 5.28 1.74
C LEU A 102 5.84 5.40 1.31
N ASN A 103 4.86 5.13 2.19
CA ASN A 103 3.45 5.17 1.83
C ASN A 103 2.97 6.60 1.50
N VAL A 104 3.41 7.60 2.27
CA VAL A 104 3.08 9.01 2.01
C VAL A 104 3.77 9.49 0.74
N PHE A 105 5.04 9.15 0.52
CA PHE A 105 5.76 9.54 -0.68
C PHE A 105 5.10 8.95 -1.93
N LEU A 106 4.72 7.67 -1.88
CA LEU A 106 3.95 7.02 -2.93
C LEU A 106 2.61 7.71 -3.20
N ALA A 107 1.83 7.98 -2.14
CA ALA A 107 0.53 8.63 -2.28
C ALA A 107 0.66 10.04 -2.89
N ARG A 108 1.70 10.79 -2.52
CA ARG A 108 1.97 12.15 -3.02
C ARG A 108 2.46 12.16 -4.47
N GLU A 109 3.32 11.23 -4.84
CA GLU A 109 3.78 11.05 -6.23
C GLU A 109 2.58 10.75 -7.15
N VAL A 110 1.69 9.86 -6.69
CA VAL A 110 0.46 9.48 -7.41
C VAL A 110 -0.51 10.63 -7.57
N GLU A 111 -0.77 11.40 -6.51
CA GLU A 111 -1.68 12.55 -6.56
C GLU A 111 -1.17 13.63 -7.54
N THR A 112 0.15 13.80 -7.61
CA THR A 112 0.80 14.76 -8.49
C THR A 112 0.64 14.37 -9.96
N GLU A 113 0.85 13.10 -10.29
CA GLU A 113 0.66 12.59 -11.66
C GLU A 113 -0.80 12.67 -12.12
N GLN A 114 -1.78 12.34 -11.26
CA GLN A 114 -3.21 12.40 -11.59
C GLN A 114 -3.67 13.83 -11.93
N LYS A 115 -3.25 14.82 -11.13
CA LYS A 115 -3.62 16.23 -11.36
C LYS A 115 -3.09 16.77 -12.69
N LEU A 116 -1.91 16.32 -13.11
CA LEU A 116 -1.31 16.70 -14.39
C LEU A 116 -2.09 16.09 -15.57
N GLU A 117 -2.52 14.83 -15.47
CA GLU A 117 -3.32 14.16 -16.51
C GLU A 117 -4.72 14.77 -16.68
N ASP A 118 -5.41 15.12 -15.58
CA ASP A 118 -6.76 15.71 -15.64
C ASP A 118 -6.75 17.11 -16.25
N GLY A 119 -5.69 17.88 -15.99
CA GLY A 119 -5.44 19.16 -16.67
C GLY A 119 -5.25 19.00 -18.18
N GLN A 120 -4.56 17.95 -18.62
CA GLN A 120 -4.36 17.67 -20.06
C GLN A 120 -5.66 17.20 -20.74
N LYS A 121 -6.44 16.31 -20.11
CA LYS A 121 -7.74 15.87 -20.65
C LYS A 121 -8.72 17.03 -20.80
N ARG A 122 -8.78 17.93 -19.81
CA ARG A 122 -9.63 19.13 -19.89
C ARG A 122 -9.19 20.07 -21.02
N ARG A 123 -7.89 20.24 -21.23
CA ARG A 123 -7.36 21.04 -22.35
C ARG A 123 -7.65 20.41 -23.71
N GLN A 124 -7.51 19.09 -23.84
CA GLN A 124 -7.85 18.38 -25.08
C GLN A 124 -9.36 18.42 -25.37
N ALA A 125 -10.20 18.23 -24.36
CA ALA A 125 -11.66 18.32 -24.52
C ALA A 125 -12.12 19.75 -24.88
N HIS A 126 -11.46 20.78 -24.32
CA HIS A 126 -11.75 22.18 -24.65
C HIS A 126 -11.27 22.55 -26.06
N SER A 127 -10.12 22.03 -26.50
CA SER A 127 -9.64 22.23 -27.89
C SER A 127 -10.54 21.53 -28.91
N ALA A 128 -10.94 20.27 -28.64
CA ALA A 128 -11.83 19.52 -29.54
C ALA A 128 -13.26 20.10 -29.61
N ALA A 129 -13.72 20.81 -28.57
CA ALA A 129 -15.00 21.51 -28.58
C ALA A 129 -14.94 22.91 -29.22
N GLY A 130 -13.75 23.55 -29.24
CA GLY A 130 -13.51 24.85 -29.86
C GLY A 130 -13.30 24.78 -31.39
N ASP A 131 -12.95 23.61 -31.91
CA ASP A 131 -12.68 23.38 -33.34
C ASP A 131 -13.93 23.01 -34.17
N ILE A 132 -15.15 23.09 -33.63
CA ILE A 132 -16.37 22.94 -34.45
C ILE A 132 -16.46 24.16 -35.38
N PRO A 133 -16.28 24.00 -36.71
CA PRO A 133 -16.28 25.13 -37.63
C PRO A 133 -17.66 25.76 -37.64
N SER A 134 -17.74 27.06 -37.32
CA SER A 134 -18.98 27.85 -37.38
C SER A 134 -19.53 28.02 -38.80
N ASP A 135 -18.88 27.45 -39.82
CA ASP A 135 -19.33 27.47 -41.21
C ASP A 135 -20.51 26.54 -41.49
N SER A 136 -20.74 25.48 -40.69
CA SER A 136 -21.86 24.57 -40.93
C SER A 136 -23.24 25.13 -40.55
N LEU A 137 -23.30 26.35 -40.00
CA LEU A 137 -24.57 27.07 -39.74
C LEU A 137 -24.91 28.12 -40.82
N ARG A 138 -24.08 28.27 -41.87
CA ARG A 138 -24.31 29.27 -42.93
C ARG A 138 -24.87 28.72 -44.24
N GLU A 139 -25.01 27.41 -44.39
CA GLU A 139 -25.41 26.76 -45.66
C GLU A 139 -26.90 26.38 -45.77
N HIS A 140 -27.77 26.92 -44.91
CA HIS A 140 -29.21 26.59 -44.95
C HIS A 140 -30.15 27.80 -44.82
N SER A 141 -29.69 28.95 -45.32
CA SER A 141 -30.47 30.18 -45.32
C SER A 141 -30.38 30.89 -46.67
N ASP A 142 -30.61 30.16 -47.75
CA ASP A 142 -30.97 30.67 -49.08
C ASP A 142 -32.25 29.97 -49.57
#